data_AF-A0A8D8Y344-F1
#
_entry.id   AF-A0A8D8Y344-F1
#
_cell.length_a   1.000
_cell.length_b   1.000
_cell.length_c   1.000
_cell.angle_alpha   90.00
_cell.angle_beta   90.00
_cell.angle_gamma   90.00
#
_symmetry.space_group_name_H-M   'P 1'
#
loop_
_entity.id
_entity.type
_entity.pdbx_description
1 polymer ?
#
loop_
_entity_poly.entity_id
_entity_poly.type
_entity_poly.pdbx_seq_one_letter_code
_entity_poly.pdbx_strand_id
1 'polypeptide(L)'
;MVDKGHCKMLHDGKALLEYFDFYDYSSSYPEVEETTVAIEPNVLDDASYELVLPSGASIGHRSLAVYYRQSLDATKNKQNTTQKKINKIISHYKGLGYTAETKEVIKKKARDIHYMHRVMSKYSTQLSFKANKMQHHFRAQVMF
;
A
#
# COMPACT_ATOMS: atom_id res chain seq x y z
N MET A 1 -57.92 -6.10 -11.69
CA MET A 1 -56.88 -7.13 -11.49
C MET A 1 -55.81 -7.08 -12.58
N VAL A 2 -56.19 -7.13 -13.86
CA VAL A 2 -55.24 -7.15 -14.99
C VAL A 2 -54.43 -5.85 -15.14
N ASP A 3 -55.08 -4.69 -15.19
CA ASP A 3 -54.39 -3.40 -15.46
C ASP A 3 -53.41 -2.96 -14.36
N LYS A 4 -53.59 -3.48 -13.15
CA LYS A 4 -52.70 -3.24 -12.01
C LYS A 4 -51.65 -4.35 -11.81
N GLY A 5 -51.68 -5.39 -12.65
CA GLY A 5 -50.79 -6.56 -12.51
C GLY A 5 -51.06 -7.42 -11.27
N HIS A 6 -52.22 -7.28 -10.63
CA HIS A 6 -52.60 -8.04 -9.42
C HIS A 6 -53.30 -9.34 -9.81
N CYS A 7 -52.59 -10.21 -10.51
CA CYS A 7 -53.07 -11.56 -10.84
C CYS A 7 -52.32 -12.64 -10.05
N LYS A 8 -51.32 -12.25 -9.23
CA LYS A 8 -50.54 -13.16 -8.40
C LYS A 8 -51.18 -13.27 -7.02
N MET A 9 -51.27 -14.49 -6.51
CA MET A 9 -51.63 -14.72 -5.11
C MET A 9 -50.48 -14.29 -4.20
N LEU A 10 -50.80 -13.60 -3.12
CA LEU A 10 -49.82 -13.18 -2.12
C LEU A 10 -49.47 -14.39 -1.24
N HIS A 11 -48.19 -14.76 -1.18
CA HIS A 11 -47.69 -15.88 -0.36
C HIS A 11 -46.87 -15.40 0.85
N ASP A 12 -46.76 -14.09 1.06
CA ASP A 12 -45.87 -13.56 2.10
C ASP A 12 -46.60 -13.26 3.41
N GLY A 13 -45.89 -13.45 4.52
CA GLY A 13 -46.35 -13.06 5.86
C GLY A 13 -47.61 -13.80 6.31
N LYS A 14 -48.58 -13.05 6.86
CA LYS A 14 -49.80 -13.63 7.45
C LYS A 14 -50.73 -14.30 6.44
N ALA A 15 -50.69 -13.89 5.17
CA ALA A 15 -51.53 -14.46 4.12
C ALA A 15 -51.23 -15.94 3.87
N LEU A 16 -50.01 -16.41 4.18
CA LEU A 16 -49.64 -17.81 4.03
C LEU A 16 -50.51 -18.74 4.89
N LEU A 17 -50.92 -18.29 6.09
CA LEU A 17 -51.77 -19.07 6.99
C LEU A 17 -53.16 -19.34 6.42
N GLU A 18 -53.70 -18.44 5.58
CA GLU A 18 -54.99 -18.63 4.92
C GLU A 18 -54.96 -19.80 3.92
N TYR A 19 -53.77 -20.14 3.41
CA TYR A 19 -53.58 -21.24 2.48
C TYR A 19 -53.08 -22.53 3.16
N PHE A 20 -52.90 -22.53 4.48
CA PHE A 20 -52.28 -23.65 5.21
C PHE A 20 -53.02 -24.98 4.98
N ASP A 21 -54.36 -24.95 5.02
CA ASP A 21 -55.19 -26.14 4.86
C ASP A 21 -55.07 -26.81 3.47
N PHE A 22 -54.54 -26.08 2.48
CA PHE A 22 -54.41 -26.57 1.11
C PHE A 22 -53.04 -27.18 0.79
N TYR A 23 -52.06 -27.05 1.69
CA TYR A 23 -50.69 -27.52 1.48
C TYR A 23 -50.18 -28.36 2.65
N ASP A 24 -49.57 -29.51 2.33
CA ASP A 24 -48.95 -30.39 3.31
C ASP A 24 -47.45 -30.11 3.44
N TYR A 25 -47.03 -29.62 4.62
CA TYR A 25 -45.64 -29.34 4.95
C TYR A 25 -44.98 -30.43 5.83
N SER A 26 -45.68 -31.54 6.12
CA SER A 26 -45.18 -32.62 6.99
C SER A 26 -43.81 -33.16 6.58
N SER A 27 -43.53 -33.25 5.28
CA SER A 27 -42.22 -33.69 4.74
C SER A 27 -41.06 -32.73 5.02
N SER A 28 -41.34 -31.44 5.19
CA SER A 28 -40.34 -30.39 5.42
C SER A 28 -40.01 -30.21 6.90
N TYR A 29 -40.86 -30.73 7.77
CA TYR A 29 -40.64 -30.85 9.21
C TYR A 29 -40.51 -32.34 9.55
N PRO A 30 -39.36 -32.99 9.24
CA PRO A 30 -39.15 -34.39 9.62
C PRO A 30 -39.43 -34.50 11.12
N GLU A 31 -40.40 -35.32 11.51
CA GLU A 31 -40.96 -35.33 12.85
C GLU A 31 -39.85 -35.48 13.90
N VAL A 32 -39.48 -34.35 14.49
CA VAL A 32 -38.75 -34.31 15.75
C VAL A 32 -39.84 -34.45 16.80
N GLU A 33 -39.79 -35.55 17.56
CA GLU A 33 -40.66 -35.83 18.70
C GLU A 33 -41.04 -34.55 19.44
N GLU A 34 -42.36 -34.37 19.62
CA GLU A 34 -43.05 -33.28 20.34
C GLU A 34 -42.12 -32.41 21.19
N THR A 35 -41.45 -31.49 20.52
CA THR A 35 -40.84 -30.35 21.16
C THR A 35 -41.55 -29.18 20.54
N THR A 36 -42.39 -28.53 21.34
CA THR A 36 -42.85 -27.15 21.18
C THR A 36 -41.67 -26.17 21.23
N VAL A 37 -40.52 -26.56 20.70
CA VAL A 37 -39.42 -25.70 20.35
C VAL A 37 -39.89 -25.11 19.03
N ALA A 38 -40.71 -24.06 19.16
CA ALA A 38 -40.59 -22.95 18.24
C ALA A 38 -39.11 -22.85 17.93
N ILE A 39 -38.74 -23.03 16.65
CA ILE A 39 -37.39 -22.74 16.21
C ILE A 39 -37.22 -21.29 16.61
N GLU A 40 -36.70 -21.06 17.82
CA GLU A 40 -36.32 -19.74 18.23
C GLU A 40 -35.39 -19.32 17.10
N PRO A 41 -35.64 -18.17 16.46
CA PRO A 41 -34.71 -17.65 15.47
C PRO A 41 -33.42 -17.42 16.25
N ASN A 42 -32.63 -18.49 16.34
CA ASN A 42 -31.64 -18.68 17.37
C ASN A 42 -30.50 -17.81 16.89
N VAL A 43 -30.54 -16.58 17.39
CA VAL A 43 -29.40 -15.73 17.63
C VAL A 43 -28.50 -15.73 16.40
N LEU A 44 -29.05 -15.24 15.28
CA LEU A 44 -28.17 -14.57 14.33
C LEU A 44 -27.62 -13.40 15.13
N ASP A 45 -26.41 -13.59 15.65
CA ASP A 45 -25.72 -12.60 16.47
C ASP A 45 -25.45 -11.38 15.58
N ASP A 46 -26.41 -10.45 15.51
CA ASP A 46 -26.32 -9.23 14.73
C ASP A 46 -25.12 -8.36 15.14
N ALA A 47 -24.51 -8.65 16.30
CA ALA A 47 -23.33 -7.95 16.78
C ALA A 47 -22.04 -8.40 16.08
N SER A 48 -21.96 -9.63 15.57
CA SER A 48 -20.80 -10.13 14.86
C SER A 48 -20.94 -9.91 13.35
N TYR A 49 -19.84 -9.55 12.67
CA TYR A 49 -19.83 -9.32 11.22
C TYR A 49 -19.82 -10.62 10.40
N GLU A 50 -20.32 -11.71 10.98
CA GLU A 50 -20.23 -13.07 10.45
C GLU A 50 -21.49 -13.85 10.77
N LEU A 51 -21.98 -14.63 9.81
CA LEU A 51 -23.12 -15.51 9.92
C LEU A 51 -22.65 -16.96 9.75
N VAL A 52 -22.75 -17.77 10.80
CA VAL A 52 -22.43 -19.20 10.74
C VAL A 52 -23.71 -19.98 10.45
N LEU A 53 -23.73 -20.70 9.32
CA LEU A 53 -24.85 -21.52 8.90
C LEU A 53 -24.86 -22.88 9.63
N PRO A 54 -26.01 -23.56 9.76
CA PRO A 54 -26.10 -24.93 10.26
C PRO A 54 -25.27 -25.94 9.46
N SER A 55 -24.95 -25.64 8.20
CA SER A 55 -24.02 -26.41 7.37
C SER A 55 -22.55 -26.27 7.76
N GLY A 56 -22.23 -25.39 8.73
CA GLY A 56 -20.87 -25.08 9.16
C GLY A 56 -20.15 -24.05 8.28
N ALA A 57 -20.79 -23.56 7.21
CA ALA A 57 -20.25 -22.49 6.39
C ALA A 57 -20.40 -21.13 7.08
N SER A 58 -19.36 -20.30 6.98
CA SER A 58 -19.34 -18.93 7.50
C SER A 58 -19.48 -17.91 6.37
N ILE A 59 -20.39 -16.95 6.54
CA ILE A 59 -20.67 -15.88 5.59
C ILE A 59 -20.36 -14.52 6.21
N GLY A 60 -19.55 -13.70 5.54
CA GLY A 60 -19.18 -12.36 6.01
C GLY A 60 -20.23 -11.29 5.75
N HIS A 61 -20.19 -10.21 6.54
CA HIS A 61 -21.12 -9.08 6.42
C HIS A 61 -20.76 -8.10 5.30
N ARG A 62 -21.77 -7.50 4.65
CA ARG A 62 -21.59 -6.54 3.53
C ARG A 62 -20.74 -5.31 3.87
N SER A 63 -20.74 -4.87 5.13
CA SER A 63 -19.93 -3.72 5.58
C SER A 63 -18.43 -3.97 5.40
N LEU A 64 -18.00 -5.24 5.46
CA LEU A 64 -16.62 -5.65 5.30
C LEU A 64 -16.28 -6.07 3.85
N ALA A 65 -17.20 -5.87 2.89
CA ALA A 65 -16.97 -6.21 1.49
C ALA A 65 -15.72 -5.53 0.91
N VAL A 66 -15.38 -4.33 1.38
CA VAL A 66 -14.14 -3.64 1.00
C VAL A 66 -12.91 -4.46 1.39
N TYR A 67 -12.91 -5.05 2.59
CA TYR A 67 -11.80 -5.88 3.07
C TYR A 67 -11.79 -7.26 2.42
N TYR A 68 -12.94 -7.89 2.23
CA TYR A 68 -13.02 -9.19 1.54
C TYR A 68 -12.56 -9.13 0.08
N ARG A 69 -12.66 -7.97 -0.55
CA ARG A 69 -12.14 -7.75 -1.91
C ARG A 69 -10.63 -7.46 -1.96
N GLN A 70 -9.97 -7.28 -0.82
CA GLN A 70 -8.53 -7.01 -0.79
C GLN A 70 -7.76 -8.28 -1.12
N SER A 71 -6.88 -8.20 -2.12
CA SER A 71 -5.83 -9.18 -2.32
C SER A 71 -4.59 -8.70 -1.58
N LEU A 72 -4.31 -9.29 -0.42
CA LEU A 72 -3.08 -9.03 0.33
C LEU A 72 -2.01 -10.01 -0.13
N ASP A 73 -0.83 -9.51 -0.49
CA ASP A 73 0.30 -10.37 -0.83
C ASP A 73 0.77 -11.13 0.44
N ALA A 74 0.41 -12.41 0.53
CA ALA A 74 0.72 -13.29 1.66
C ALA A 74 2.23 -13.43 1.96
N THR A 75 3.10 -13.14 0.98
CA THR A 75 4.54 -13.45 1.01
C THR A 75 5.45 -12.23 1.01
N LYS A 76 4.94 -11.04 1.34
CA LYS A 76 5.80 -9.88 1.54
C LYS A 76 6.58 -10.01 2.85
N ASN A 77 7.66 -10.80 2.82
CA ASN A 77 8.88 -10.65 3.63
C ASN A 77 9.53 -9.28 3.34
N LYS A 78 8.75 -8.20 3.53
CA LYS A 78 9.11 -6.81 3.27
C LYS A 78 10.33 -6.42 4.08
N GLN A 79 10.48 -6.96 5.29
CA GLN A 79 11.62 -6.74 6.21
C GLN A 79 12.98 -6.88 5.51
N ASN A 80 13.19 -7.97 4.75
CA ASN A 80 14.48 -8.24 4.09
C ASN A 80 14.68 -7.46 2.79
N THR A 81 13.59 -7.15 2.07
CA THR A 81 13.65 -6.38 0.81
C THR A 81 13.80 -4.88 1.07
N THR A 82 13.16 -4.35 2.11
CA THR A 82 13.29 -2.94 2.50
C THR A 82 14.70 -2.65 2.99
N GLN A 83 15.30 -3.52 3.81
CA GLN A 83 16.69 -3.34 4.26
C GLN A 83 17.70 -3.36 3.09
N LYS A 84 17.57 -4.28 2.13
CA LYS A 84 18.42 -4.29 0.92
C LYS A 84 18.27 -3.02 0.08
N LYS A 85 17.04 -2.50 -0.07
CA LYS A 85 16.77 -1.24 -0.77
C LYS A 85 17.35 -0.04 -0.02
N ILE A 86 17.19 0.02 1.30
CA ILE A 86 17.74 1.06 2.16
C ILE A 86 19.27 1.07 2.08
N ASN A 87 19.93 -0.09 2.15
CA ASN A 87 21.38 -0.17 2.04
C ASN A 87 21.89 0.29 0.67
N LYS A 88 21.16 -0.02 -0.42
CA LYS A 88 21.46 0.49 -1.76
C LYS A 88 21.30 2.02 -1.85
N ILE A 89 20.27 2.57 -1.21
CA ILE A 89 20.05 4.02 -1.15
C ILE A 89 21.18 4.70 -0.34
N ILE A 90 21.52 4.16 0.84
CA ILE A 90 22.61 4.66 1.68
C ILE A 90 23.95 4.61 0.93
N SER A 91 24.23 3.56 0.14
CA SER A 91 25.46 3.48 -0.64
C SER A 91 25.52 4.54 -1.76
N HIS A 92 24.39 4.84 -2.41
CA HIS A 92 24.31 5.93 -3.39
C HIS A 92 24.56 7.29 -2.73
N TYR A 93 23.93 7.56 -1.58
CA TYR A 93 24.16 8.79 -0.82
C TYR A 93 25.62 8.90 -0.38
N LYS A 94 26.23 7.83 0.13
CA LYS A 94 27.67 7.81 0.47
C LYS A 94 28.55 8.09 -0.75
N GLY A 95 28.23 7.53 -1.93
CA GLY A 95 28.93 7.80 -3.19
C GLY A 95 28.76 9.24 -3.71
N LEU A 96 27.61 9.85 -3.44
CA LEU A 96 27.32 11.28 -3.69
C LEU A 96 28.01 12.22 -2.67
N GLY A 97 28.74 11.68 -1.68
CA GLY A 97 29.46 12.45 -0.67
C GLY A 97 28.66 12.74 0.59
N TYR A 98 27.49 12.13 0.79
CA TYR A 98 26.78 12.16 2.06
C TYR A 98 27.50 11.26 3.08
N THR A 99 28.38 11.85 3.87
CA THR A 99 28.97 11.19 5.04
C THR A 99 28.16 11.57 6.28
N ALA A 100 27.94 10.61 7.18
CA ALA A 100 27.34 10.85 8.50
C ALA A 100 28.35 11.54 9.43
N GLU A 101 28.97 12.62 8.97
CA GLU A 101 29.91 13.42 9.73
C GLU A 101 29.15 14.48 10.55
N THR A 102 29.66 14.77 11.75
CA THR A 102 29.13 15.86 12.59
C THR A 102 29.23 17.18 11.82
N LYS A 103 28.20 18.04 11.95
CA LYS A 103 28.10 19.34 11.24
C LYS A 103 29.38 20.19 11.32
N GLU A 104 30.12 20.10 12.42
CA GLU A 104 31.38 20.81 12.63
C GLU A 104 32.51 20.32 11.72
N VAL A 105 32.61 19.01 11.50
CA VAL A 105 33.62 18.40 10.62
C VAL A 105 33.37 18.80 9.17
N ILE A 106 32.09 18.81 8.75
CA ILE A 106 31.68 19.26 7.40
C ILE A 106 32.08 20.72 7.17
N LYS A 107 31.81 21.61 8.14
CA LYS A 107 32.20 23.04 8.06
C LYS A 107 33.71 23.24 8.02
N LYS A 108 34.48 22.42 8.73
CA LYS A 108 35.96 22.47 8.70
C LYS A 108 36.49 22.02 7.33
N LYS A 109 36.02 20.87 6.85
CA LYS A 109 36.40 20.31 5.55
C LYS A 109 36.08 21.25 4.38
N ALA A 110 34.93 21.93 4.40
CA ALA A 110 34.58 22.90 3.37
C ALA A 110 35.56 24.10 3.34
N ARG A 111 35.98 24.61 4.51
CA ARG A 111 36.99 25.68 4.60
C ARG A 111 38.34 25.22 4.07
N ASP A 112 38.77 24.03 4.45
CA ASP A 112 40.05 23.46 4.05
C ASP A 112 40.11 23.25 2.53
N ILE A 113 39.03 22.70 1.93
CA ILE A 113 38.89 22.55 0.47
C ILE A 113 38.98 23.90 -0.24
N HIS A 114 38.25 24.92 0.26
CA HIS A 114 38.27 26.25 -0.35
C HIS A 114 39.67 26.88 -0.29
N TYR A 115 40.37 26.73 0.84
CA TYR A 115 41.75 27.18 0.98
C TYR A 115 42.69 26.46 0.00
N MET A 116 42.58 25.14 -0.10
CA MET A 116 43.36 24.34 -1.06
C MET A 116 43.15 24.80 -2.51
N HIS A 117 41.90 24.99 -2.93
CA HIS A 117 41.60 25.49 -4.28
C HIS A 117 42.19 26.88 -4.53
N ARG A 118 42.13 27.78 -3.55
CA ARG A 118 42.73 29.12 -3.65
C ARG A 118 44.24 29.04 -3.84
N VAL A 119 44.92 28.19 -3.07
CA VAL A 119 46.39 28.01 -3.17
C VAL A 119 46.76 27.40 -4.53
N MET A 120 46.06 26.33 -4.95
CA MET A 120 46.29 25.68 -6.24
C MET A 120 46.04 26.64 -7.42
N SER A 121 44.95 27.40 -7.40
CA SER A 121 44.62 28.37 -8.45
C SER A 121 45.66 29.49 -8.53
N LYS A 122 46.11 30.01 -7.38
CA LYS A 122 47.19 31.01 -7.33
C LYS A 122 48.49 30.45 -7.92
N TYR A 123 48.84 29.22 -7.59
CA TYR A 123 50.05 28.60 -8.13
C TYR A 123 49.94 28.34 -9.65
N SER A 124 48.80 27.83 -10.11
CA SER A 124 48.53 27.58 -11.53
C SER A 124 48.59 28.85 -12.37
N THR A 125 48.02 29.95 -11.88
CA THR A 125 48.07 31.26 -12.58
C THR A 125 49.50 31.79 -12.65
N GLN A 126 50.26 31.72 -11.55
CA GLN A 126 51.68 32.10 -11.53
C GLN A 126 52.52 31.27 -12.51
N LEU A 127 52.27 29.96 -12.59
CA LEU A 127 52.93 29.08 -13.55
C LEU A 127 52.57 29.49 -15.00
N SER A 128 51.29 29.76 -15.26
CA SER A 128 50.80 30.16 -16.59
C SER A 128 51.44 31.46 -17.07
N PHE A 129 51.59 32.46 -16.19
CA PHE A 129 52.31 33.70 -16.54
C PHE A 129 53.79 33.45 -16.86
N LYS A 130 54.45 32.52 -16.17
CA LYS A 130 55.84 32.14 -16.49
C LYS A 130 55.93 31.40 -17.82
N ALA A 131 54.92 30.59 -18.15
CA ALA A 131 54.88 29.82 -19.40
C ALA A 131 54.89 30.70 -20.66
N ASN A 132 54.34 31.93 -20.60
CA ASN A 132 54.42 32.89 -21.70
C ASN A 132 55.87 33.20 -22.14
N LYS A 133 56.85 33.08 -21.23
CA LYS A 133 58.27 33.31 -21.54
C LYS A 133 58.93 32.14 -22.29
N MET A 134 58.24 31.01 -22.47
CA MET A 134 58.79 29.82 -23.15
C MET A 134 58.58 29.84 -24.68
N GLN A 135 58.11 30.94 -25.25
CA GLN A 135 57.98 31.10 -26.70
C GLN A 135 59.34 31.46 -27.34
N HIS A 136 60.28 30.51 -27.38
CA HIS A 136 61.67 30.73 -27.83
C HIS A 136 61.80 31.22 -29.29
N HIS A 137 60.85 30.87 -30.15
CA HIS A 137 60.83 31.23 -31.57
C HIS A 137 59.58 32.01 -31.95
N PHE A 138 59.11 32.89 -31.05
CA PHE A 138 57.95 33.73 -31.33
C PHE A 138 58.26 34.72 -32.47
N ARG A 139 57.37 34.78 -33.47
CA ARG A 139 57.45 35.72 -34.60
C ARG A 139 56.15 36.53 -34.66
N ALA A 140 56.25 37.85 -34.56
CA ALA A 140 55.12 38.74 -34.70
C ALA A 140 54.56 38.71 -36.13
N GLN A 141 53.23 38.66 -36.26
CA GLN A 141 52.55 38.51 -37.56
C GLN A 141 52.31 39.86 -38.25
N VAL A 142 52.18 40.93 -37.47
CA VAL A 142 52.06 42.31 -37.95
C VAL A 142 53.21 43.10 -37.36
N MET A 143 54.00 43.72 -38.23
CA MET A 143 55.06 44.66 -37.85
C MET A 143 54.48 46.06 -38.09
N PHE A 144 54.30 46.82 -37.03
CA PHE A 144 53.87 48.22 -37.11
C PHE A 144 55.07 49.12 -37.45
#